data_AF-A0A356P8B9-F1
#
_entry.id   AF-A0A356P8B9-F1
#
_cell.length_a   1.000
_cell.length_b   1.000
_cell.length_c   1.000
_cell.angle_alpha   90.00
_cell.angle_beta   90.00
_cell.angle_gamma   90.00
#
_symmetry.space_group_name_H-M   'P 1'
#
loop_
_entity.id
_entity.type
_entity.pdbx_description
1 polymer ?
#
loop_
_entity_poly.entity_id
_entity_poly.type
_entity_poly.pdbx_seq_one_letter_code
_entity_poly.pdbx_strand_id
1 'polypeptide(L)'
;CTELCPRHMIGHELSPHLLIRAVNYKNLGKASMLTSALTCSECGVCEAYACSVGISPLRVNLVLKAELRAKGVKYQGELGKVDPMAKHRLIPTDRLIERLNLRSWYREAPLSLETYVPNEVTLKLQQHIGAPAIALVKVGDVVHLGQVVGEIPEGALGARVHSSLDGTVTQVTPQTITIRKGGAAK
;
A
#
# COMPACT_ATOMS: atom_id res chain seq x y z
N CYS A 1 -17.31 -10.23 6.50
CA CYS A 1 -16.17 -9.53 5.84
C CYS A 1 -16.43 -9.12 4.38
N THR A 2 -17.03 -9.94 3.50
CA THR A 2 -17.33 -9.52 2.11
C THR A 2 -18.37 -8.41 2.02
N GLU A 3 -19.49 -8.54 2.74
CA GLU A 3 -20.55 -7.51 2.75
C GLU A 3 -20.07 -6.13 3.22
N LEU A 4 -18.94 -6.05 3.92
CA LEU A 4 -18.35 -4.79 4.38
C LEU A 4 -17.07 -4.41 3.60
N CYS A 5 -16.66 -5.22 2.61
CA CYS A 5 -15.46 -4.94 1.85
C CYS A 5 -15.71 -3.76 0.88
N PRO A 6 -14.97 -2.65 0.98
CA PRO A 6 -15.20 -1.49 0.10
C PRO A 6 -15.02 -1.82 -1.37
N ARG A 7 -14.05 -2.69 -1.71
CA ARG A 7 -13.79 -3.11 -3.09
C ARG A 7 -14.93 -3.95 -3.65
N HIS A 8 -15.49 -4.85 -2.83
CA HIS A 8 -16.67 -5.64 -3.21
C HIS A 8 -17.87 -4.73 -3.51
N MET A 9 -18.14 -3.79 -2.60
CA MET A 9 -19.29 -2.87 -2.71
C MET A 9 -19.23 -1.96 -3.94
N ILE A 10 -18.03 -1.66 -4.48
CA ILE A 10 -17.87 -0.87 -5.70
C ILE A 10 -17.72 -1.72 -6.97
N GLY A 11 -18.03 -3.02 -6.91
CA GLY A 11 -18.13 -3.90 -8.07
C GLY A 11 -16.91 -4.78 -8.35
N HIS A 12 -15.86 -4.77 -7.53
CA HIS A 12 -14.77 -5.75 -7.69
C HIS A 12 -15.20 -7.13 -7.19
N GLU A 13 -14.77 -8.21 -7.85
CA GLU A 13 -15.08 -9.61 -7.49
C GLU A 13 -14.43 -10.09 -6.18
N LEU A 14 -13.89 -9.19 -5.35
CA LEU A 14 -13.19 -9.52 -4.13
C LEU A 14 -14.14 -10.08 -3.08
N SER A 15 -13.91 -11.34 -2.69
CA SER A 15 -14.69 -12.00 -1.64
C SER A 15 -13.78 -12.54 -0.53
N PRO A 16 -13.43 -11.73 0.49
CA PRO A 16 -12.48 -12.14 1.53
C PRO A 16 -12.84 -13.47 2.23
N HIS A 17 -14.12 -13.77 2.48
CA HIS A 17 -14.52 -15.04 3.10
C HIS A 17 -14.24 -16.26 2.22
N LEU A 18 -14.45 -16.14 0.90
CA LEU A 18 -14.15 -17.22 -0.05
C LEU A 18 -12.65 -17.40 -0.24
N LEU A 19 -11.89 -16.31 -0.25
CA LEU A 19 -10.42 -16.36 -0.31
C LEU A 19 -9.82 -17.07 0.90
N ILE A 20 -10.31 -16.78 2.11
CA ILE A 20 -9.91 -17.52 3.32
C ILE A 20 -10.18 -19.02 3.16
N ARG A 21 -11.39 -19.37 2.71
CA ARG A 21 -11.77 -20.78 2.51
C ARG A 21 -10.86 -21.44 1.46
N ALA A 22 -10.63 -20.78 0.33
CA ALA A 22 -9.83 -21.32 -0.75
C ALA A 22 -8.40 -21.62 -0.27
N VAL A 23 -7.74 -20.65 0.39
CA VAL A 23 -6.37 -20.83 0.90
C VAL A 23 -6.30 -21.95 1.94
N ASN A 24 -7.24 -22.01 2.89
CA ASN A 24 -7.25 -23.05 3.93
C ASN A 24 -7.41 -24.47 3.39
N TYR A 25 -8.13 -24.64 2.28
CA TYR A 25 -8.35 -25.94 1.64
C TYR A 25 -7.45 -26.15 0.42
N LYS A 26 -6.16 -25.78 0.50
CA LYS A 26 -5.16 -25.97 -0.57
C LYS A 26 -5.56 -25.35 -1.92
N ASN A 27 -6.00 -24.09 -1.88
CA ASN A 27 -6.44 -23.32 -3.05
C ASN A 27 -7.68 -23.91 -3.75
N LEU A 28 -8.60 -24.51 -2.98
CA LEU A 28 -9.86 -25.05 -3.49
C LEU A 28 -10.78 -23.92 -3.98
N GLY A 29 -11.01 -23.87 -5.29
CA GLY A 29 -11.85 -22.86 -5.94
C GLY A 29 -11.45 -22.61 -7.39
N LYS A 30 -12.16 -21.69 -8.05
CA LYS A 30 -11.82 -21.25 -9.41
C LYS A 30 -10.53 -20.42 -9.37
N ALA A 31 -9.64 -20.58 -10.35
CA ALA A 31 -8.43 -19.77 -10.45
C ALA A 31 -8.73 -18.25 -10.45
N SER A 32 -9.83 -17.84 -11.11
CA SER A 32 -10.31 -16.45 -11.12
C SER A 32 -10.66 -15.91 -9.72
N MET A 33 -11.13 -16.77 -8.81
CA MET A 33 -11.39 -16.38 -7.43
C MET A 33 -10.08 -16.01 -6.72
N LEU A 34 -9.02 -16.81 -6.88
CA LEU A 34 -7.73 -16.53 -6.25
C LEU A 34 -7.10 -15.24 -6.81
N THR A 35 -7.19 -15.03 -8.13
CA THR A 35 -6.65 -13.81 -8.75
C THR A 35 -7.44 -12.56 -8.34
N SER A 36 -8.71 -12.68 -7.91
CA SER A 36 -9.47 -11.56 -7.35
C SER A 36 -8.77 -10.92 -6.13
N ALA A 37 -7.90 -11.64 -5.42
CA ALA A 37 -7.08 -11.10 -4.33
C ALA A 37 -6.24 -9.87 -4.75
N LEU A 38 -5.85 -9.79 -6.03
CA LEU A 38 -5.11 -8.68 -6.61
C LEU A 38 -5.93 -7.37 -6.64
N THR A 39 -7.26 -7.46 -6.60
CA THR A 39 -8.16 -6.28 -6.60
C THR A 39 -8.28 -5.62 -5.21
N CYS A 40 -7.75 -6.26 -4.16
CA CYS A 40 -7.78 -5.76 -2.80
C CYS A 40 -6.94 -4.50 -2.61
N SER A 41 -7.54 -3.47 -2.00
CA SER A 41 -6.90 -2.21 -1.63
C SER A 41 -6.22 -2.24 -0.26
N GLU A 42 -6.20 -3.39 0.42
CA GLU A 42 -5.51 -3.58 1.69
C GLU A 42 -6.02 -2.67 2.84
N CYS A 43 -7.25 -2.16 2.73
CA CYS A 43 -7.87 -1.24 3.71
C CYS A 43 -8.09 -1.81 5.13
N GLY A 44 -7.84 -3.10 5.35
CA GLY A 44 -7.92 -3.73 6.66
C GLY A 44 -9.31 -3.94 7.27
N VAL A 45 -10.40 -3.44 6.66
CA VAL A 45 -11.78 -3.59 7.16
C VAL A 45 -12.14 -5.04 7.53
N CYS A 46 -11.70 -6.00 6.71
CA CYS A 46 -12.00 -7.41 6.90
C CYS A 46 -11.38 -8.01 8.18
N GLU A 47 -10.23 -7.49 8.63
CA GLU A 47 -9.55 -7.85 9.89
C GLU A 47 -10.05 -6.96 11.03
N ALA A 48 -9.97 -5.64 10.84
CA ALA A 48 -10.19 -4.64 11.87
C ALA A 48 -11.64 -4.56 12.37
N TYR A 49 -12.63 -4.83 11.51
CA TYR A 49 -14.04 -4.57 11.83
C TYR A 49 -14.95 -5.75 11.52
N ALA A 50 -14.83 -6.34 10.32
CA ALA A 50 -15.89 -7.17 9.75
C ALA A 50 -15.80 -8.68 10.10
N CYS A 51 -14.76 -9.14 10.77
CA CYS A 51 -14.64 -10.54 11.18
C CYS A 51 -15.25 -10.75 12.58
N SER A 52 -16.27 -11.60 12.67
CA SER A 52 -16.92 -11.97 13.93
C SER A 52 -16.12 -12.97 14.77
N VAL A 53 -15.22 -13.73 14.14
CA VAL A 53 -14.42 -14.81 14.79
C VAL A 53 -12.95 -14.45 14.96
N GLY A 54 -12.58 -13.18 14.74
CA GLY A 54 -11.22 -12.68 15.03
C GLY A 54 -10.10 -13.17 14.08
N ILE A 55 -10.43 -13.80 12.94
CA ILE A 55 -9.43 -14.12 11.93
C ILE A 55 -9.06 -12.88 11.10
N SER A 56 -7.91 -12.94 10.42
CA SER A 56 -7.45 -11.90 9.51
C SER A 56 -7.50 -12.33 8.03
N PRO A 57 -8.58 -11.96 7.30
CA PRO A 57 -8.58 -12.07 5.85
C PRO A 57 -7.57 -11.15 5.17
N LEU A 58 -7.21 -10.02 5.78
CA LEU A 58 -6.24 -9.09 5.22
C LEU A 58 -4.86 -9.75 5.09
N ARG A 59 -4.35 -10.35 6.17
CA ARG A 59 -3.00 -10.94 6.19
C ARG A 59 -2.87 -12.10 5.21
N VAL A 60 -3.88 -12.96 5.16
CA VAL A 60 -3.93 -14.05 4.17
C VAL A 60 -3.94 -13.48 2.76
N ASN A 61 -4.74 -12.44 2.50
CA ASN A 61 -4.79 -11.81 1.19
C ASN A 61 -3.47 -11.11 0.81
N LEU A 62 -2.74 -10.49 1.76
CA LEU A 62 -1.44 -9.89 1.52
C LEU A 62 -0.42 -10.92 1.03
N VAL A 63 -0.36 -12.08 1.70
CA VAL A 63 0.52 -13.20 1.32
C VAL A 63 0.14 -13.72 -0.06
N LEU A 64 -1.14 -14.02 -0.30
CA LEU A 64 -1.62 -14.49 -1.60
C LEU A 64 -1.32 -13.48 -2.71
N LYS A 65 -1.51 -12.18 -2.46
CA LYS A 65 -1.22 -11.12 -3.43
C LYS A 65 0.28 -11.06 -3.76
N ALA A 66 1.15 -11.24 -2.77
CA ALA A 66 2.60 -11.31 -2.97
C ALA A 66 2.99 -12.53 -3.83
N GLU A 67 2.44 -13.71 -3.52
CA GLU A 67 2.68 -14.93 -4.31
C GLU A 67 2.22 -14.80 -5.77
N LEU A 68 1.02 -14.26 -5.99
CA LEU A 68 0.49 -14.04 -7.33
C LEU A 68 1.34 -13.05 -8.13
N ARG A 69 1.79 -11.96 -7.49
CA ARG A 69 2.70 -10.98 -8.11
C ARG A 69 4.05 -11.59 -8.45
N ALA A 70 4.63 -12.40 -7.56
CA ALA A 70 5.89 -13.10 -7.79
C ALA A 70 5.80 -14.05 -9.00
N LYS A 71 4.62 -14.63 -9.24
CA LYS A 71 4.30 -15.46 -10.43
C LYS A 71 3.93 -14.64 -11.67
N GLY A 72 3.97 -13.31 -11.62
CA GLY A 72 3.58 -12.44 -12.74
C GLY A 72 2.09 -12.48 -13.10
N VAL A 73 1.24 -13.00 -12.21
CA VAL A 73 -0.19 -13.15 -12.47
C VAL A 73 -0.87 -11.78 -12.46
N LYS A 74 -1.67 -11.52 -13.51
CA LYS A 74 -2.50 -10.33 -13.62
C LYS A 74 -3.97 -10.71 -13.45
N TYR A 75 -4.72 -9.87 -12.75
CA TYR A 75 -6.17 -10.01 -12.69
C TYR A 75 -6.79 -9.64 -14.04
N GLN A 76 -7.72 -10.46 -14.51
CA GLN A 76 -8.56 -10.20 -15.67
C GLN A 76 -10.00 -10.38 -15.23
N GLY A 77 -10.79 -9.32 -15.34
CA GLY A 77 -12.18 -9.30 -14.94
C GLY A 77 -12.76 -7.90 -15.13
N GLU A 78 -14.05 -7.83 -15.37
CA GLU A 78 -14.77 -6.58 -15.55
C GLU A 78 -15.17 -5.98 -14.20
N LEU A 79 -15.31 -4.66 -14.15
CA LEU A 79 -15.86 -3.99 -12.98
C LEU A 79 -17.38 -4.17 -12.99
N GLY A 80 -17.90 -4.81 -11.95
CA GLY A 80 -19.34 -4.98 -11.75
C GLY A 80 -20.04 -3.66 -11.37
N LYS A 81 -21.36 -3.75 -11.17
CA LYS A 81 -22.15 -2.63 -10.67
C LYS A 81 -21.86 -2.39 -9.19
N VAL A 82 -21.97 -1.12 -8.77
CA VAL A 82 -21.93 -0.75 -7.35
C VAL A 82 -23.12 -1.38 -6.63
N ASP A 83 -22.88 -1.97 -5.47
CA ASP A 83 -23.91 -2.51 -4.58
C ASP A 83 -24.86 -1.35 -4.15
N PRO A 84 -26.18 -1.44 -4.38
CA PRO A 84 -27.14 -0.44 -3.92
C PRO A 84 -27.04 -0.13 -2.42
N MET A 85 -26.58 -1.10 -1.61
CA MET A 85 -26.39 -0.96 -0.17
C MET A 85 -25.05 -0.34 0.23
N ALA A 86 -24.16 -0.01 -0.72
CA ALA A 86 -22.82 0.52 -0.40
C ALA A 86 -22.85 1.74 0.54
N LYS A 87 -23.79 2.67 0.30
CA LYS A 87 -23.98 3.87 1.14
C LYS A 87 -24.52 3.56 2.54
N HIS A 88 -25.19 2.42 2.70
CA HIS A 88 -25.82 1.99 3.96
C HIS A 88 -24.92 1.04 4.77
N ARG A 89 -23.81 0.59 4.20
CA ARG A 89 -22.85 -0.36 4.80
C ARG A 89 -21.52 0.30 5.17
N LEU A 90 -21.50 1.63 5.24
CA LEU A 90 -20.35 2.38 5.71
C LEU A 90 -20.06 2.05 7.18
N ILE A 91 -18.78 2.07 7.53
CA ILE A 91 -18.32 1.76 8.89
C ILE A 91 -18.39 3.04 9.72
N PRO A 92 -19.13 3.06 10.84
CA PRO A 92 -19.11 4.20 11.75
C PRO A 92 -17.72 4.33 12.36
N THR A 93 -17.04 5.45 12.11
CA THR A 93 -15.66 5.69 12.57
C THR A 93 -15.53 5.55 14.08
N ASP A 94 -16.49 6.07 14.86
CA ASP A 94 -16.49 5.95 16.32
C ASP A 94 -16.44 4.49 16.79
N ARG A 95 -17.24 3.61 16.16
CA ARG A 95 -17.25 2.17 16.51
C ARG A 95 -15.94 1.50 16.11
N LEU A 96 -15.34 1.91 15.00
CA LEU A 96 -14.04 1.40 14.57
C LEU A 96 -12.94 1.80 15.56
N ILE A 97 -12.93 3.05 16.03
CA ILE A 97 -11.97 3.56 17.01
C ILE A 97 -12.06 2.74 18.31
N GLU A 98 -13.25 2.53 18.85
CA GLU A 98 -13.44 1.71 20.06
C GLU A 98 -12.94 0.28 19.85
N ARG A 99 -13.30 -0.34 18.72
CA ARG A 99 -12.90 -1.71 18.42
C ARG A 99 -11.39 -1.89 18.28
N LEU A 100 -10.70 -0.88 17.73
CA LEU A 100 -9.24 -0.85 17.62
C LEU A 100 -8.56 -0.39 18.91
N ASN A 101 -9.32 -0.13 19.98
CA ASN A 101 -8.86 0.44 21.23
C ASN A 101 -8.15 1.80 21.05
N LEU A 102 -8.47 2.56 19.99
CA LEU A 102 -7.75 3.78 19.63
C LEU A 102 -8.25 5.03 20.37
N ARG A 103 -9.22 4.91 21.27
CA ARG A 103 -9.94 6.05 21.86
C ARG A 103 -9.01 7.00 22.62
N SER A 104 -7.99 6.48 23.31
CA SER A 104 -7.00 7.28 24.04
C SER A 104 -6.07 8.08 23.14
N TRP A 105 -5.92 7.67 21.87
CA TRP A 105 -5.07 8.29 20.85
C TRP A 105 -5.84 9.21 19.89
N TYR A 106 -7.16 9.03 19.76
CA TYR A 106 -8.01 9.87 18.90
C TYR A 106 -8.31 11.21 19.59
N ARG A 107 -7.37 12.14 19.49
CA ARG A 107 -7.43 13.50 20.03
C ARG A 107 -7.30 14.52 18.91
N GLU A 108 -7.69 15.77 19.18
CA GLU A 108 -7.43 16.85 18.25
C GLU A 108 -5.93 16.96 17.96
N ALA A 109 -5.59 16.98 16.66
CA ALA A 109 -4.24 17.18 16.16
C ALA A 109 -4.22 18.51 15.39
N PRO A 110 -4.08 19.66 16.09
CA PRO A 110 -4.07 20.96 15.44
C PRO A 110 -2.90 21.04 14.44
N LEU A 111 -3.15 21.71 13.30
CA LEU A 111 -2.13 21.92 12.29
C LEU A 111 -1.00 22.78 12.87
N SER A 112 0.21 22.25 12.91
CA SER A 112 1.43 23.03 13.13
C SER A 112 2.02 23.44 11.79
N LEU A 113 2.45 24.71 11.68
CA LEU A 113 3.19 25.22 10.52
C LEU A 113 4.71 25.05 10.70
N GLU A 114 5.15 24.45 11.81
CA GLU A 114 6.57 24.16 12.02
C GLU A 114 7.05 23.08 11.05
N THR A 115 8.09 23.41 10.29
CA THR A 115 8.71 22.47 9.34
C THR A 115 9.76 21.63 10.07
N TYR A 116 9.48 20.35 10.25
CA TYR A 116 10.49 19.39 10.70
C TYR A 116 11.42 19.02 9.54
N VAL A 117 12.72 19.30 9.69
CA VAL A 117 13.75 18.92 8.71
C VAL A 117 14.60 17.77 9.28
N PRO A 118 14.39 16.52 8.85
CA PRO A 118 15.13 15.38 9.36
C PRO A 118 16.62 15.46 8.99
N ASN A 119 17.48 14.84 9.80
CA ASN A 119 18.91 14.72 9.51
C ASN A 119 19.20 13.65 8.45
N GLU A 120 18.29 12.70 8.23
CA GLU A 120 18.45 11.63 7.27
C GLU A 120 17.07 11.17 6.77
N VAL A 121 17.00 10.84 5.48
CA VAL A 121 15.78 10.33 4.82
C VAL A 121 16.12 9.09 4.00
N THR A 122 15.23 8.10 4.03
CA THR A 122 15.30 6.93 3.14
C THR A 122 14.12 6.95 2.18
N LEU A 123 14.41 7.21 0.91
CA LEU A 123 13.44 7.22 -0.18
C LEU A 123 13.29 5.81 -0.72
N LYS A 124 12.05 5.32 -0.83
CA LYS A 124 11.76 4.03 -1.47
C LYS A 124 11.65 4.24 -2.97
N LEU A 125 12.25 3.36 -3.76
CA LEU A 125 12.13 3.37 -5.22
C LEU A 125 10.78 2.84 -5.73
N GLN A 126 10.08 2.07 -4.89
CA GLN A 126 8.71 1.60 -5.12
C GLN A 126 7.74 2.30 -4.15
N GLN A 127 7.19 3.44 -4.57
CA GLN A 127 6.18 4.20 -3.79
C GLN A 127 4.82 4.30 -4.51
N HIS A 128 4.78 3.91 -5.78
CA HIS A 128 3.60 4.03 -6.65
C HIS A 128 3.16 2.67 -7.21
N ILE A 129 2.08 2.65 -7.99
CA ILE A 129 1.50 1.43 -8.57
C ILE A 129 2.35 0.81 -9.70
N GLY A 130 3.15 1.63 -10.37
CA GLY A 130 4.03 1.26 -11.49
C GLY A 130 5.28 0.45 -11.12
N ALA A 131 6.21 0.28 -12.07
CA ALA A 131 7.49 -0.42 -11.87
C ALA A 131 8.48 0.38 -11.00
N PRO A 132 9.34 -0.25 -10.19
CA PRO A 132 10.25 0.48 -9.30
C PRO A 132 11.14 1.45 -10.09
N ALA A 133 11.33 2.66 -9.55
CA ALA A 133 12.25 3.62 -10.13
C ALA A 133 13.70 3.10 -10.07
N ILE A 134 14.51 3.44 -11.08
CA ILE A 134 15.94 3.11 -11.14
C ILE A 134 16.72 4.29 -10.56
N ALA A 135 17.58 4.03 -9.58
CA ALA A 135 18.40 5.07 -8.97
C ALA A 135 19.31 5.75 -10.02
N LEU A 136 19.33 7.09 -10.03
CA LEU A 136 20.18 7.91 -10.88
C LEU A 136 21.44 8.43 -10.17
N VAL A 137 21.55 8.17 -8.86
CA VAL A 137 22.63 8.68 -7.99
C VAL A 137 23.42 7.53 -7.40
N LYS A 138 24.63 7.83 -6.93
CA LYS A 138 25.56 6.92 -6.26
C LYS A 138 25.89 7.43 -4.87
N VAL A 139 26.41 6.54 -4.03
CA VAL A 139 26.91 6.92 -2.70
C VAL A 139 28.01 7.98 -2.85
N GLY A 140 27.90 9.07 -2.10
CA GLY A 140 28.79 10.23 -2.16
C GLY A 140 28.26 11.40 -2.98
N ASP A 141 27.24 11.20 -3.82
CA ASP A 141 26.66 12.30 -4.61
C ASP A 141 25.99 13.34 -3.72
N VAL A 142 26.22 14.62 -4.02
CA VAL A 142 25.47 15.73 -3.43
C VAL A 142 24.18 15.91 -4.23
N VAL A 143 23.06 16.03 -3.51
CA VAL A 143 21.73 16.18 -4.10
C VAL A 143 21.00 17.36 -3.50
N HIS A 144 20.17 18.01 -4.31
CA HIS A 144 19.36 19.15 -3.90
C HIS A 144 17.90 18.78 -3.67
N LEU A 145 17.21 19.52 -2.81
CA LEU A 145 15.77 19.38 -2.61
C LEU A 145 15.05 19.45 -3.97
N GLY A 146 14.22 18.45 -4.27
CA GLY A 146 13.49 18.35 -5.53
C GLY A 146 14.31 17.82 -6.72
N GLN A 147 15.58 17.49 -6.55
CA GLN A 147 16.36 16.82 -7.60
C GLN A 147 15.82 15.42 -7.88
N VAL A 148 15.70 15.03 -9.15
CA VAL A 148 15.35 13.65 -9.52
C VAL A 148 16.51 12.72 -9.15
N VAL A 149 16.23 11.75 -8.27
CA VAL A 149 17.19 10.74 -7.80
C VAL A 149 16.82 9.32 -8.25
N GLY A 150 15.61 9.13 -8.78
CA GLY A 150 15.17 7.88 -9.40
C GLY A 150 14.31 8.12 -10.63
N GLU A 151 14.58 7.39 -11.71
CA GLU A 151 13.90 7.50 -13.00
C GLU A 151 13.00 6.30 -13.28
N ILE A 152 11.96 6.52 -14.07
CA ILE A 152 11.02 5.48 -14.49
C ILE A 152 11.72 4.58 -15.53
N PRO A 153 11.66 3.24 -15.40
CA PRO A 153 12.11 2.34 -16.45
C PRO A 153 11.41 2.64 -17.79
N GLU A 154 12.16 2.58 -18.89
CA GLU A 154 11.63 2.89 -20.22
C GLU A 154 10.41 2.01 -20.56
N GLY A 155 9.34 2.64 -21.07
CA GLY A 155 8.10 1.95 -21.44
C GLY A 155 7.26 1.44 -20.26
N ALA A 156 7.67 1.68 -19.01
CA ALA A 156 6.92 1.28 -17.84
C ALA A 156 6.02 2.42 -17.32
N LEU A 157 4.87 2.04 -16.75
CA LEU A 157 4.11 2.94 -15.88
C LEU A 157 4.93 3.16 -14.61
N GLY A 158 5.10 4.40 -14.15
CA GLY A 158 5.78 4.72 -12.89
C GLY A 158 5.77 6.21 -12.57
N ALA A 159 6.52 6.61 -11.55
CA ALA A 159 6.76 8.00 -11.21
C ALA A 159 8.22 8.22 -10.79
N ARG A 160 8.75 9.41 -11.08
CA ARG A 160 10.10 9.81 -10.66
C ARG A 160 10.18 10.00 -9.16
N VAL A 161 11.31 9.59 -8.58
CA VAL A 161 11.61 9.81 -7.16
C VAL A 161 12.53 11.02 -7.04
N HIS A 162 12.18 11.94 -6.14
CA HIS A 162 12.90 13.20 -5.95
C HIS A 162 13.50 13.26 -4.55
N SER A 163 14.64 13.93 -4.40
CA SER A 163 15.23 14.19 -3.09
C SER A 163 14.29 15.04 -2.25
N SER A 164 14.11 14.65 -0.99
CA SER A 164 13.26 15.38 -0.01
C SER A 164 14.05 16.37 0.85
N LEU A 165 15.36 16.48 0.66
CA LEU A 165 16.23 17.46 1.31
C LEU A 165 17.53 17.68 0.54
N ASP A 166 18.23 18.78 0.84
CA ASP A 166 19.62 18.99 0.41
C ASP A 166 20.57 18.13 1.26
N GLY A 167 21.47 17.39 0.61
CA GLY A 167 22.37 16.51 1.35
C GLY A 167 23.28 15.64 0.49
N THR A 168 23.83 14.60 1.10
CA THR A 168 24.70 13.62 0.44
C THR A 168 24.09 12.23 0.51
N VAL A 169 24.13 11.51 -0.61
CA VAL A 169 23.67 10.11 -0.69
C VAL A 169 24.63 9.23 0.11
N THR A 170 24.12 8.56 1.14
CA THR A 170 24.92 7.68 2.02
C THR A 170 24.75 6.20 1.69
N GLN A 171 23.63 5.83 1.05
CA GLN A 171 23.36 4.44 0.67
C GLN A 171 22.45 4.37 -0.55
N VAL A 172 22.73 3.43 -1.45
CA VAL A 172 21.85 3.07 -2.57
C VAL A 172 21.67 1.56 -2.57
N THR A 173 20.43 1.10 -2.56
CA THR A 173 20.04 -0.31 -2.70
C THR A 173 19.07 -0.47 -3.87
N PRO A 174 18.75 -1.69 -4.32
CA PRO A 174 17.71 -1.88 -5.33
C PRO A 174 16.32 -1.41 -4.91
N GLN A 175 16.07 -1.17 -3.62
CA GLN A 175 14.77 -0.76 -3.09
C GLN A 175 14.75 0.68 -2.56
N THR A 176 15.89 1.25 -2.19
CA THR A 176 15.96 2.52 -1.45
C THR A 176 17.19 3.35 -1.75
N ILE A 177 17.06 4.67 -1.53
CA ILE A 177 18.16 5.65 -1.51
C ILE A 177 18.12 6.34 -0.15
N THR A 178 19.24 6.38 0.58
CA THR A 178 19.36 7.11 1.84
C THR A 178 20.19 8.39 1.62
N ILE A 179 19.66 9.52 2.10
CA ILE A 179 20.27 10.84 1.96
C ILE A 179 20.41 11.44 3.36
N ARG A 180 21.63 11.84 3.71
CA ARG A 180 21.91 12.54 4.96
C ARG A 180 21.98 14.04 4.69
N LYS A 181 21.35 14.82 5.55
CA LYS A 181 21.36 16.28 5.52
C LYS A 181 22.79 16.79 5.68
N GLY A 182 23.13 17.79 4.86
CA GLY A 182 24.46 18.38 4.83
C GLY A 182 25.41 17.65 3.87
N GLY A 183 26.39 18.39 3.39
CA GLY A 183 27.28 17.99 2.29
C GLY A 183 27.70 19.23 1.52
N ALA A 184 28.85 19.80 1.88
CA ALA A 184 29.42 20.89 1.11
C ALA A 184 29.99 20.33 -0.20
N ALA A 185 29.71 21.02 -1.30
CA ALA A 185 30.63 21.07 -2.42
C ALA A 185 32.03 21.33 -1.84
N LYS A 186 32.94 20.37 -2.01
CA LYS A 186 34.36 20.66 -1.95
C LYS A 186 34.76 21.36 -3.23
#